data_AF-A0A4T1ZUA4-F1
#
_entry.id   AF-A0A4T1ZUA4-F1
#
_cell.length_a   1.000
_cell.length_b   1.000
_cell.length_c   1.000
_cell.angle_alpha   90.00
_cell.angle_beta   90.00
_cell.angle_gamma   90.00
#
_symmetry.space_group_name_H-M   'P 1'
#
loop_
_entity.id
_entity.type
_entity.pdbx_description
1 polymer ?
#
loop_
_entity_poly.entity_id
_entity_poly.type
_entity_poly.pdbx_seq_one_letter_code
_entity_poly.pdbx_strand_id
1 'polypeptide(L)'
;MDINRFEKVRISYEKVPAYRKRWFVLLSLLIFLPATILIALTGDIYAKKGDTVYKFKNNAINQLIIMAVTFMAAGLFIAANR
;
A
#
# COMPACT_ATOMS: atom_id res chain seq x y z
N MET A 1 -14.43 6.68 -15.21
CA MET A 1 -13.89 7.77 -14.35
C MET A 1 -14.97 8.83 -14.11
N ASP A 2 -15.51 8.88 -12.89
CA ASP A 2 -16.52 9.87 -12.49
C ASP A 2 -15.88 11.24 -12.27
N ILE A 3 -16.02 12.14 -13.25
CA ILE A 3 -15.39 13.47 -13.27
C ILE A 3 -15.90 14.35 -12.10
N ASN A 4 -17.09 14.07 -11.55
CA ASN A 4 -17.70 14.87 -10.48
C ASN A 4 -16.92 14.81 -9.16
N ARG A 5 -16.01 13.84 -9.00
CA ARG A 5 -15.16 13.70 -7.82
C ARG A 5 -13.83 14.45 -7.91
N PHE A 6 -13.57 15.16 -9.01
CA PHE A 6 -12.27 15.79 -9.28
C PHE A 6 -12.38 17.32 -9.38
N GLU A 7 -11.43 18.02 -8.75
CA GLU A 7 -11.28 19.46 -8.89
C GLU A 7 -10.39 19.79 -10.11
N LYS A 8 -10.85 20.70 -10.98
CA LYS A 8 -10.08 21.14 -12.15
C LYS A 8 -9.04 22.17 -11.74
N VAL A 9 -7.77 21.86 -11.97
CA VAL A 9 -6.64 22.75 -11.66
C VAL A 9 -6.01 23.31 -12.94
N ARG A 10 -5.55 24.56 -12.92
CA ARG A 10 -4.91 25.23 -14.07
C ARG A 10 -3.40 24.99 -14.14
N ILE A 11 -2.98 23.72 -14.04
CA ILE A 11 -1.56 23.34 -14.16
C ILE A 11 -1.40 22.32 -15.29
N SER A 12 -0.29 22.39 -16.03
CA SER A 12 0.07 21.34 -16.97
C SER A 12 0.43 20.06 -16.22
N TYR A 13 -0.01 18.91 -16.72
CA TYR A 13 0.27 17.60 -16.12
C TYR A 13 1.78 17.27 -16.07
N GLU A 14 2.57 17.84 -16.97
CA GLU A 14 4.03 17.71 -16.99
C GLU A 14 4.69 18.41 -15.80
N LYS A 15 4.09 19.50 -15.31
CA LYS A 15 4.56 20.23 -14.12
C LYS A 15 4.17 19.54 -12.81
N VAL A 16 3.30 18.54 -12.85
CA VAL A 16 2.94 17.75 -11.66
C VAL A 16 4.14 16.84 -11.32
N PRO A 17 4.70 16.91 -10.10
CA PRO A 17 5.77 16.02 -9.69
C PRO A 17 5.38 14.55 -9.85
N ALA A 18 6.32 13.71 -10.29
CA ALA A 18 6.04 12.29 -10.59
C ALA A 18 5.37 11.57 -9.41
N TYR A 19 5.84 11.80 -8.18
CA TYR A 19 5.29 11.19 -6.96
C TYR A 19 3.88 11.66 -6.59
N ARG A 20 3.37 12.74 -7.21
CA ARG A 20 1.99 13.22 -7.06
C ARG A 20 1.07 12.68 -8.15
N LYS A 21 1.60 12.00 -9.18
CA LYS A 21 0.79 11.42 -10.25
C LYS A 21 0.15 10.12 -9.75
N ARG A 22 -1.10 9.89 -10.15
CA ARG A 22 -1.89 8.71 -9.75
C ARG A 22 -1.15 7.38 -9.97
N TRP A 23 -0.44 7.25 -11.10
CA TRP A 23 0.30 6.02 -11.41
C TRP A 23 1.45 5.74 -10.43
N PHE A 24 2.04 6.77 -9.82
CA PHE A 24 3.11 6.60 -8.85
C PHE A 24 2.56 6.05 -7.53
N VAL A 25 1.35 6.47 -7.13
CA VAL A 25 0.64 5.86 -6.00
C VAL A 25 0.42 4.37 -6.25
N LEU A 26 -0.01 3.98 -7.45
CA LEU A 26 -0.16 2.56 -7.82
C LEU A 26 1.16 1.80 -7.77
N LEU A 27 2.24 2.40 -8.30
CA LEU A 27 3.56 1.81 -8.26
C LEU A 27 4.04 1.60 -6.80
N SER A 28 3.82 2.57 -5.92
CA SER A 28 4.18 2.43 -4.50
C SER A 28 3.43 1.27 -3.83
N LEU A 29 2.13 1.13 -4.09
CA LEU A 29 1.34 0.01 -3.55
C LEU A 29 1.83 -1.33 -4.10
N LEU A 30 2.15 -1.40 -5.39
CA LEU A 30 2.69 -2.58 -6.05
C LEU A 30 4.09 -2.98 -5.59
N ILE A 31 4.87 -2.09 -4.98
CA ILE A 31 6.20 -2.42 -4.47
C ILE A 31 6.14 -2.74 -2.97
N PHE A 32 5.54 -1.85 -2.18
CA PHE A 32 5.59 -1.96 -0.72
C PHE A 32 4.67 -3.06 -0.17
N LEU A 33 3.50 -3.31 -0.79
CA LEU A 33 2.61 -4.37 -0.31
C LEU A 33 3.18 -5.78 -0.56
N PRO A 34 3.70 -6.13 -1.75
CA PRO A 34 4.38 -7.43 -1.93
C PRO A 34 5.63 -7.55 -1.06
N ALA A 35 6.41 -6.49 -0.90
CA ALA A 35 7.57 -6.50 -0.01
C ALA A 35 7.15 -6.83 1.43
N THR A 36 6.06 -6.22 1.92
CA THR A 36 5.51 -6.52 3.25
C THR A 36 5.10 -7.98 3.39
N ILE A 37 4.43 -8.54 2.38
CA ILE A 37 4.02 -9.95 2.36
C ILE A 37 5.25 -10.87 2.38
N LEU A 38 6.26 -10.59 1.55
CA LEU A 38 7.49 -11.38 1.50
C LEU A 38 8.23 -11.36 2.85
N ILE A 39 8.36 -10.19 3.47
CA ILE A 39 8.97 -10.06 4.80
C ILE A 39 8.18 -10.87 5.83
N ALA A 40 6.85 -10.78 5.82
CA ALA A 40 5.98 -11.51 6.74
C ALA A 40 6.02 -13.04 6.54
N LEU A 41 6.27 -13.51 5.33
CA LEU A 41 6.37 -14.95 5.01
C LEU A 41 7.76 -15.53 5.28
N THR A 42 8.81 -14.73 5.16
CA THR A 42 10.21 -15.21 5.22
C THR A 42 10.87 -15.03 6.59
N GLY A 43 10.32 -14.19 7.46
CA GLY A 43 10.95 -13.87 8.72
C GLY A 43 10.01 -13.48 9.84
N ASP A 44 10.62 -13.25 11.00
CA ASP A 44 9.92 -12.84 12.20
C ASP A 44 9.76 -11.32 12.23
N ILE A 45 8.55 -10.86 12.55
CA ILE A 45 8.24 -9.45 12.76
C ILE A 45 8.27 -9.17 14.27
N TYR A 46 8.96 -8.09 14.65
CA TYR A 46 9.12 -7.69 16.04
C TYR A 46 8.53 -6.31 16.31
N ALA A 47 8.02 -6.11 17.52
CA ALA A 47 7.66 -4.81 18.07
C ALA A 47 8.35 -4.61 19.44
N LYS A 48 8.61 -3.36 19.80
CA LYS A 48 9.19 -2.99 21.10
C LYS A 48 8.15 -2.25 21.93
N LYS A 49 8.01 -2.61 23.21
CA LYS A 49 7.22 -1.87 24.21
C LYS A 49 8.02 -1.76 25.51
N GLY A 50 8.40 -0.54 25.88
CA GLY A 50 9.39 -0.32 26.94
C GLY A 50 10.73 -0.95 26.55
N ASP A 51 11.33 -1.73 27.43
CA ASP A 51 12.58 -2.47 27.16
C ASP A 51 12.36 -3.89 26.63
N THR A 52 11.11 -4.31 26.48
CA THR A 52 10.79 -5.67 26.02
C THR A 52 10.53 -5.71 24.52
N VAL A 53 11.13 -6.70 23.85
CA VAL A 53 10.92 -7.01 22.43
C VAL A 53 9.94 -8.17 22.30
N TYR A 54 8.91 -7.97 21.48
CA TYR A 54 7.83 -8.93 21.24
C TYR A 54 7.87 -9.40 19.80
N LYS A 55 7.88 -10.71 19.60
CA LYS A 55 7.67 -11.32 18.29
C LYS A 55 6.17 -11.42 17.99
N PHE A 56 5.79 -11.13 16.76
CA PHE A 56 4.42 -11.30 16.29
C PHE A 56 4.04 -12.78 16.32
N LYS A 57 2.85 -13.09 16.86
CA LYS A 57 2.28 -14.43 16.77
C LYS A 57 1.85 -14.71 15.34
N ASN A 58 1.82 -15.99 14.95
CA ASN A 58 1.39 -16.41 13.60
C ASN A 58 0.00 -15.85 13.23
N ASN A 59 -0.93 -15.75 14.19
CA ASN A 59 -2.24 -15.17 13.91
C ASN A 59 -2.16 -13.68 13.53
N ALA A 60 -1.25 -12.91 14.17
CA ALA A 60 -1.02 -11.51 13.82
C ALA A 60 -0.31 -11.37 12.46
N ILE A 61 0.62 -12.28 12.14
CA ILE A 61 1.25 -12.37 10.81
C ILE A 61 0.20 -12.66 9.73
N ASN A 62 -0.68 -13.64 9.96
CA ASN A 62 -1.75 -13.99 9.03
C ASN A 62 -2.70 -12.81 8.81
N GLN A 63 -3.09 -12.11 9.87
CA GLN A 63 -3.89 -10.89 9.76
C GLN A 63 -3.19 -9.81 8.94
N LEU A 64 -1.88 -9.61 9.12
CA LEU A 64 -1.08 -8.64 8.37
C LEU A 64 -1.01 -9.00 6.88
N ILE A 65 -0.83 -10.28 6.55
CA ILE A 65 -0.84 -10.77 5.17
C ILE A 65 -2.23 -10.55 4.53
N ILE A 66 -3.31 -10.94 5.22
CA ILE A 66 -4.68 -10.76 4.72
C ILE A 66 -4.97 -9.27 4.47
N MET A 67 -4.57 -8.39 5.38
CA MET A 67 -4.72 -6.94 5.22
C MET A 67 -3.93 -6.42 4.01
N ALA A 68 -2.67 -6.82 3.85
CA ALA A 68 -1.83 -6.43 2.71
C ALA A 68 -2.41 -6.90 1.37
N VAL A 69 -2.88 -8.15 1.30
CA VAL A 69 -3.55 -8.71 0.10
C VAL A 69 -4.85 -7.97 -0.20
N THR A 70 -5.66 -7.67 0.83
CA THR A 70 -6.92 -6.92 0.67
C THR A 70 -6.68 -5.53 0.12
N PHE A 71 -5.70 -4.80 0.67
CA PHE A 71 -5.34 -3.47 0.15
C PHE A 71 -4.76 -3.53 -1.26
N MET A 72 -3.99 -4.58 -1.58
CA MET A 72 -3.48 -4.77 -2.93
C MET A 72 -4.61 -5.02 -3.92
N ALA A 73 -5.54 -5.92 -3.59
CA ALA A 73 -6.71 -6.23 -4.42
C ALA A 73 -7.61 -4.99 -4.60
N ALA A 74 -7.90 -4.26 -3.52
CA ALA A 74 -8.69 -3.04 -3.59
C ALA A 74 -7.99 -1.94 -4.42
N GLY A 75 -6.68 -1.76 -4.22
CA GLY A 75 -5.88 -0.80 -4.99
C GLY A 75 -5.84 -1.14 -6.48
N LEU A 76 -5.62 -2.41 -6.82
CA LEU A 76 -5.67 -2.91 -8.19
C LEU A 76 -7.06 -2.79 -8.80
N PHE A 77 -8.11 -3.08 -8.05
CA PHE A 77 -9.49 -2.92 -8.50
C PHE A 77 -9.80 -1.45 -8.82
N ILE A 78 -9.49 -0.52 -7.91
CA ILE A 78 -9.67 0.92 -8.14
C ILE A 78 -8.84 1.40 -9.34
N ALA A 79 -7.65 0.83 -9.54
CA ALA A 79 -6.79 1.16 -10.67
C ALA A 79 -7.31 0.63 -12.02
N ALA A 80 -7.79 -0.61 -12.03
CA ALA A 80 -8.24 -1.33 -13.21
C ALA A 80 -9.65 -0.92 -13.65
N ASN A 81 -10.53 -0.63 -12.69
CA ASN A 81 -11.95 -0.35 -12.90
C ASN A 81 -12.20 1.12 -13.32
N ARG A 82 -11.45 1.57 -14.34
CA ARG A 82 -11.45 2.89 -14.98
C ARG A 82 -12.72 3.75 -14.81
#